data_AF-A0A5C3KSE9-F1
#
_entry.id   AF-A0A5C3KSE9-F1
#
_cell.length_a   1.000
_cell.length_b   1.000
_cell.length_c   1.000
_cell.angle_alpha   90.00
_cell.angle_beta   90.00
_cell.angle_gamma   90.00
#
_symmetry.space_group_name_H-M   'P 1'
#
loop_
_entity.id
_entity.type
_entity.pdbx_description
1 polymer ?
#
loop_
_entity_poly.entity_id
_entity_poly.type
_entity_poly.pdbx_seq_one_letter_code
_entity_poly.pdbx_strand_id
1 'polypeptide(L)'
;MSSFATMIETLRRVAYHNKVFNYAMISSLVLYAADYLHTFPTEVRLVWPRKWSLVKWLYLLARNLPLVYGPFMAYSMSLLTAIVAMFKFVVILSIDLAIMFVRVYALCGRNKKVLYWLNLQFIAIHAAVYTLLTMFLLSFECAPSPIPDIIVCVPVRSDTRKLAMVFAIILSSESIIMLISLAGFWKYRKSSTQLFKTLRNDGIIYYVLLTREC
;
A
#
# COMPACT_ATOMS: atom_id res chain seq x y z
N MET A 1 10.65 16.96 39.45
CA MET A 1 11.85 16.52 38.69
C MET A 1 11.61 15.24 37.88
N SER A 2 10.92 14.22 38.39
CA SER A 2 10.60 12.98 37.64
C SER A 2 9.79 13.20 36.36
N SER A 3 8.81 14.12 36.38
CA SER A 3 7.94 14.43 35.23
C SER A 3 8.66 15.10 34.05
N PHE A 4 9.72 15.87 34.30
CA PHE A 4 10.47 16.55 33.24
C PHE A 4 11.42 15.59 32.52
N ALA A 5 12.07 14.69 33.27
CA ALA A 5 12.91 13.65 32.72
C ALA A 5 12.11 12.66 31.85
N THR A 6 10.90 12.26 32.28
CA THR A 6 10.02 11.41 31.46
C THR A 6 9.53 12.11 30.19
N MET A 7 9.26 13.41 30.25
CA MET A 7 8.87 14.19 29.08
C MET A 7 10.00 14.25 28.04
N ILE A 8 11.25 14.49 28.46
CA ILE A 8 12.42 14.51 27.56
C ILE A 8 12.61 13.14 26.89
N GLU A 9 12.48 12.06 27.65
CA GLU A 9 12.62 10.70 27.13
C GLU A 9 11.52 10.37 26.09
N THR A 10 10.27 10.78 26.33
CA THR A 10 9.18 10.63 25.35
C THR A 10 9.45 11.43 24.09
N LEU A 11 9.89 12.69 24.21
CA LEU A 11 10.25 13.51 23.05
C LEU A 11 11.38 12.90 22.23
N ARG A 12 12.41 12.35 22.90
CA ARG A 12 13.52 11.66 22.24
C ARG A 12 13.05 10.45 21.44
N ARG A 13 12.14 9.63 22.00
CA ARG A 13 11.56 8.49 21.28
C ARG A 13 10.75 8.91 20.07
N VAL A 14 9.89 9.91 20.22
CA VAL A 14 9.07 10.42 19.10
C VAL A 14 9.98 10.97 18.00
N ALA A 15 11.01 11.74 18.34
CA ALA A 15 11.97 12.26 17.39
C ALA A 15 12.75 11.14 16.66
N TYR A 16 13.17 10.11 17.40
CA TYR A 16 13.83 8.94 16.81
C TYR A 16 12.92 8.19 15.83
N HIS A 17 11.68 7.90 16.23
CA HIS A 17 10.70 7.22 15.37
C HIS A 17 10.39 8.03 14.11
N ASN A 18 10.19 9.35 14.23
CA ASN A 18 9.97 10.22 13.09
C ASN A 18 11.17 10.24 12.14
N LYS A 19 12.40 10.28 12.68
CA LYS A 19 13.62 10.24 11.88
C LYS A 19 13.73 8.94 11.08
N VAL A 20 13.52 7.80 11.73
CA VAL A 20 13.52 6.48 11.07
C VAL A 20 12.42 6.40 10.01
N PHE A 21 11.21 6.85 10.32
CA PHE A 21 10.08 6.88 9.40
C PHE A 21 10.38 7.74 8.16
N ASN A 22 10.94 8.94 8.35
CA ASN A 22 11.29 9.84 7.25
C ASN A 22 12.37 9.23 6.34
N TYR A 23 13.41 8.60 6.90
CA TYR A 23 14.41 7.91 6.08
C TYR A 23 13.82 6.74 5.30
N ALA A 24 12.96 5.94 5.93
CA ALA A 24 12.27 4.85 5.24
C ALA A 24 11.37 5.39 4.12
N MET A 25 10.64 6.48 4.36
CA MET A 25 9.78 7.11 3.37
C MET A 25 10.58 7.65 2.18
N ILE A 26 11.68 8.36 2.42
CA ILE A 26 12.57 8.87 1.36
C ILE A 26 13.17 7.71 0.57
N SER A 27 13.65 6.66 1.25
CA SER A 27 14.23 5.48 0.60
C SER A 27 13.20 4.79 -0.30
N SER A 28 11.98 4.60 0.20
CA SER A 28 10.86 4.06 -0.58
C SER A 28 10.50 4.94 -1.77
N LEU A 29 10.51 6.27 -1.62
CA LEU A 29 10.24 7.21 -2.71
C LEU A 29 11.32 7.14 -3.79
N VAL A 30 12.59 7.03 -3.41
CA VAL A 30 13.72 6.88 -4.36
C VAL A 30 13.61 5.57 -5.11
N LEU A 31 13.37 4.45 -4.41
CA LEU A 31 13.17 3.14 -5.05
C LEU A 31 11.99 3.17 -6.03
N TYR A 32 10.88 3.76 -5.60
CA TYR A 32 9.70 3.93 -6.42
C TYR A 32 9.97 4.80 -7.65
N ALA A 33 10.69 5.92 -7.51
CA ALA A 33 11.06 6.78 -8.63
C ALA A 33 11.98 6.07 -9.62
N ALA A 34 12.94 5.28 -9.12
CA ALA A 34 13.83 4.47 -9.97
C ALA A 34 13.03 3.42 -10.77
N ASP A 35 12.12 2.69 -10.12
CA ASP A 35 11.25 1.73 -10.80
C ASP A 35 10.33 2.43 -11.81
N TYR A 36 9.79 3.60 -11.47
CA TYR A 36 8.97 4.40 -12.37
C TYR A 36 9.74 4.78 -13.63
N LEU A 37 10.94 5.34 -13.50
CA LEU A 37 11.76 5.74 -14.65
C LEU A 37 12.15 4.55 -15.52
N HIS A 38 12.51 3.42 -14.90
CA HIS A 38 12.91 2.22 -15.63
C HIS A 38 11.75 1.59 -16.41
N THR A 39 10.54 1.57 -15.85
CA THR A 39 9.37 0.94 -16.47
C THR A 39 8.59 1.87 -17.40
N PHE A 40 8.89 3.17 -17.41
CA PHE A 40 8.18 4.18 -18.21
C PHE A 40 8.28 3.96 -19.73
N PRO A 41 9.45 3.68 -20.33
CA PRO A 41 9.55 3.45 -21.78
C PRO A 41 8.69 2.27 -22.25
N THR A 42 8.68 1.20 -21.45
CA THR A 42 7.87 0.00 -21.70
C THR A 42 6.38 0.30 -21.58
N GLU A 43 5.98 1.14 -20.62
CA GLU A 43 4.60 1.58 -20.47
C GLU A 43 4.10 2.36 -21.68
N VAL A 44 4.86 3.36 -22.13
CA VAL A 44 4.51 4.19 -23.30
C VAL A 44 4.35 3.31 -24.54
N ARG A 45 5.21 2.29 -24.70
CA ARG A 45 5.15 1.39 -25.85
C ARG A 45 3.99 0.38 -25.79
N LEU A 46 3.65 -0.15 -24.61
CA LEU A 46 2.72 -1.28 -24.48
C LEU A 46 1.32 -0.91 -23.97
N VAL A 47 1.21 0.12 -23.12
CA VAL A 47 -0.02 0.49 -22.42
C VAL A 47 -0.73 1.65 -23.10
N TRP A 48 0.02 2.68 -23.51
CA TRP A 48 -0.56 3.90 -24.10
C TRP A 48 -1.34 3.65 -25.40
N PRO A 49 -0.84 2.87 -26.39
CA PRO A 49 -1.56 2.64 -27.64
C PRO A 49 -2.78 1.71 -27.49
N ARG A 50 -2.94 1.03 -26.35
CA ARG A 50 -4.11 0.16 -26.13
C ARG A 50 -5.37 0.97 -25.86
N LYS A 51 -6.50 0.45 -26.33
CA LYS A 51 -7.85 0.98 -26.04
C LYS A 51 -8.05 1.11 -24.53
N TRP A 52 -8.79 2.15 -24.13
CA TRP A 52 -9.14 2.38 -22.74
C TRP A 52 -9.95 1.21 -22.19
N SER A 53 -9.43 0.58 -21.14
CA SER A 53 -10.10 -0.49 -20.39
C SER A 53 -10.01 -0.18 -18.90
N LEU A 54 -10.91 -0.77 -18.11
CA LEU A 54 -10.90 -0.60 -16.65
C LEU A 54 -9.55 -0.96 -16.04
N VAL A 55 -8.88 -1.99 -16.58
CA VAL A 55 -7.53 -2.41 -16.14
C VAL A 55 -6.47 -1.35 -16.45
N LYS A 56 -6.55 -0.70 -17.62
CA LYS A 56 -5.64 0.42 -17.98
C LYS A 56 -5.83 1.59 -17.03
N TRP A 57 -7.08 1.93 -16.71
CA TRP A 57 -7.41 2.99 -15.76
C TRP A 57 -6.87 2.70 -14.36
N LEU A 58 -7.17 1.52 -13.81
CA LEU A 58 -6.67 1.12 -12.49
C LEU A 58 -5.14 1.13 -12.43
N TYR A 59 -4.48 0.62 -13.46
CA TYR A 59 -3.03 0.60 -13.55
C TYR A 59 -2.43 2.01 -13.52
N LEU A 60 -2.93 2.92 -14.36
CA LEU A 60 -2.43 4.30 -14.40
C LEU A 60 -2.73 5.05 -13.11
N LEU A 61 -3.86 4.78 -12.46
CA LEU A 61 -4.24 5.39 -11.20
C LEU A 61 -3.30 4.94 -10.07
N ALA A 62 -3.11 3.63 -9.89
CA ALA A 62 -2.16 3.08 -8.92
C ALA A 62 -0.74 3.61 -9.14
N ARG A 63 -0.35 3.75 -10.42
CA ARG A 63 0.98 4.19 -10.80
C ARG A 63 1.21 5.69 -10.63
N ASN A 64 0.21 6.56 -10.72
CA ASN A 64 0.45 8.01 -10.64
C ASN A 64 0.01 8.63 -9.30
N LEU A 65 -0.86 7.97 -8.54
CA LEU A 65 -1.32 8.48 -7.23
C LEU A 65 -0.20 8.65 -6.19
N PRO A 66 0.75 7.72 -6.01
CA PRO A 66 1.81 7.88 -5.01
C PRO A 66 2.71 9.09 -5.27
N LEU A 67 2.98 9.43 -6.54
CA LEU A 67 3.79 10.60 -6.93
C LEU A 67 3.14 11.92 -6.53
N VAL A 68 1.82 12.02 -6.69
CA VAL A 68 1.06 13.23 -6.33
C VAL A 68 0.93 13.35 -4.82
N TYR A 69 0.84 12.21 -4.13
CA TYR A 69 0.59 12.18 -2.69
C TYR A 69 1.82 12.47 -1.82
N GLY A 70 2.99 11.92 -2.19
CA GLY A 70 4.22 12.05 -1.40
C GLY A 70 4.57 13.51 -1.02
N PRO A 71 4.62 14.44 -1.98
CA PRO A 71 4.89 15.85 -1.70
C PRO A 71 3.77 16.54 -0.91
N PHE A 72 2.50 16.15 -1.13
CA PHE A 72 1.35 16.78 -0.48
C PHE A 72 1.31 16.53 1.04
N MET A 73 1.81 15.37 1.49
CA MET A 73 1.95 15.03 2.91
C MET A 73 2.97 15.89 3.65
N ALA A 74 3.99 16.39 2.96
CA ALA A 74 5.07 17.17 3.58
C ALA A 74 4.66 18.62 3.93
N TYR A 75 3.60 19.15 3.30
CA TYR A 75 3.28 20.57 3.35
C TYR A 75 2.28 20.99 4.44
N SER A 76 1.63 20.07 5.14
CA SER A 76 0.66 20.47 6.17
C SER A 76 0.40 19.38 7.22
N MET A 77 0.71 19.65 8.49
CA MET A 77 0.35 18.80 9.63
C MET A 77 -0.75 19.45 10.47
N SER A 78 -2.00 19.36 10.00
CA SER A 78 -3.18 19.62 10.82
C SER A 78 -3.95 18.31 11.06
N LEU A 79 -4.87 18.29 12.04
CA LEU A 79 -5.72 17.12 12.27
C LEU A 79 -6.53 16.75 11.01
N LEU A 80 -6.99 17.76 10.28
CA LEU A 80 -7.68 17.57 8.99
C LEU A 80 -6.77 16.89 7.96
N THR A 81 -5.49 17.26 7.91
CA THR A 81 -4.55 16.67 6.95
C THR A 81 -4.21 15.23 7.33
N ALA A 82 -4.15 14.88 8.61
CA ALA A 82 -4.01 13.50 9.08
C ALA A 82 -5.21 12.62 8.70
N ILE A 83 -6.43 13.14 8.83
CA ILE A 83 -7.65 12.43 8.41
C ILE A 83 -7.63 12.20 6.89
N VAL A 84 -7.39 13.27 6.13
CA VAL A 84 -7.30 13.21 4.66
C VAL A 84 -6.18 12.25 4.22
N ALA A 85 -5.05 12.23 4.92
CA ALA A 85 -3.95 11.31 4.67
C ALA A 85 -4.34 9.85 4.88
N MET A 86 -5.01 9.55 5.99
CA MET A 86 -5.47 8.19 6.31
C MET A 86 -6.48 7.67 5.29
N PHE A 87 -7.46 8.48 4.89
CA PHE A 87 -8.40 8.09 3.84
C PHE A 87 -7.72 7.88 2.49
N LYS A 88 -6.78 8.76 2.12
CA LYS A 88 -6.00 8.61 0.87
C LYS A 88 -5.16 7.33 0.86
N PHE A 89 -4.54 6.99 1.98
CA PHE A 89 -3.79 5.74 2.12
C PHE A 89 -4.67 4.51 1.89
N VAL A 90 -5.87 4.47 2.49
CA VAL A 90 -6.82 3.37 2.27
C VAL A 90 -7.23 3.27 0.81
N VAL A 91 -7.49 4.40 0.14
CA VAL A 91 -7.86 4.41 -1.30
C VAL A 91 -6.75 3.82 -2.17
N ILE A 92 -5.48 4.16 -1.92
CA ILE A 92 -4.35 3.59 -2.67
C ILE A 92 -4.31 2.07 -2.48
N LEU A 93 -4.38 1.61 -1.24
CA LEU A 93 -4.41 0.17 -0.95
C LEU A 93 -5.61 -0.55 -1.60
N SER A 94 -6.77 0.09 -1.64
CA SER A 94 -7.95 -0.45 -2.34
C SER A 94 -7.69 -0.68 -3.83
N ILE A 95 -6.99 0.25 -4.48
CA ILE A 95 -6.65 0.15 -5.91
C ILE A 95 -5.64 -0.98 -6.13
N ASP A 96 -4.60 -1.08 -5.30
CA ASP A 96 -3.60 -2.14 -5.40
C ASP A 96 -4.22 -3.53 -5.22
N LEU A 97 -5.11 -3.67 -4.23
CA LEU A 97 -5.85 -4.90 -3.98
C LEU A 97 -6.76 -5.26 -5.17
N ALA A 98 -7.42 -4.26 -5.78
CA ALA A 98 -8.25 -4.47 -6.96
C ALA A 98 -7.42 -4.97 -8.17
N ILE A 99 -6.20 -4.47 -8.36
CA ILE A 99 -5.29 -4.94 -9.41
C ILE A 99 -4.90 -6.40 -9.15
N MET A 100 -4.56 -6.75 -7.91
CA MET A 100 -4.26 -8.15 -7.56
C MET A 100 -5.46 -9.07 -7.84
N PHE A 101 -6.69 -8.64 -7.55
CA PHE A 101 -7.90 -9.40 -7.82
C PHE A 101 -8.14 -9.66 -9.29
N VAL A 102 -7.97 -8.64 -10.13
CA VAL A 102 -8.08 -8.80 -11.59
C VAL A 102 -7.08 -9.84 -12.09
N ARG A 103 -5.83 -9.83 -11.56
CA ARG A 103 -4.80 -10.81 -11.91
C ARG A 103 -5.20 -12.23 -11.50
N VAL A 104 -5.67 -12.42 -10.27
CA VAL A 104 -6.12 -13.73 -9.76
C VAL A 104 -7.30 -14.25 -10.58
N TYR A 105 -8.28 -13.40 -10.85
CA TYR A 105 -9.45 -13.77 -11.63
C TYR A 105 -9.08 -14.20 -13.06
N ALA A 106 -8.12 -13.52 -13.68
CA ALA A 106 -7.59 -13.91 -14.98
C ALA A 106 -6.82 -15.25 -14.92
N LEU A 107 -5.97 -15.46 -13.91
CA LEU A 107 -5.22 -16.70 -13.70
C LEU A 107 -6.13 -17.91 -13.42
N CYS A 108 -7.25 -17.70 -12.73
CA CYS A 108 -8.24 -18.73 -12.45
C CYS A 108 -9.20 -19.00 -13.62
N GLY A 109 -8.87 -18.57 -14.85
CA GLY A 109 -9.67 -18.85 -16.03
C GLY A 109 -11.03 -18.17 -16.04
N ARG A 110 -11.16 -16.99 -15.39
CA ARG A 110 -12.39 -16.19 -15.34
C ARG A 110 -13.60 -16.91 -14.71
N ASN A 111 -13.34 -17.87 -13.81
CA ASN A 111 -14.39 -18.61 -13.11
C ASN A 111 -15.27 -17.68 -12.24
N LYS A 112 -16.59 -17.65 -12.49
CA LYS A 112 -17.54 -16.83 -11.73
C LYS A 112 -17.53 -17.11 -10.23
N LYS A 113 -17.26 -18.36 -9.80
CA LYS A 113 -17.16 -18.71 -8.37
C LYS A 113 -16.04 -17.94 -7.67
N VAL A 114 -14.88 -17.84 -8.33
CA VAL A 114 -13.73 -17.08 -7.83
C VAL A 114 -14.05 -15.58 -7.80
N LEU A 115 -14.79 -15.08 -8.79
CA LEU A 115 -15.24 -13.68 -8.80
C LEU A 115 -16.13 -13.35 -7.59
N TYR A 116 -17.13 -14.17 -7.29
CA TYR A 116 -18.00 -13.94 -6.12
C TYR A 116 -17.20 -13.97 -4.82
N TRP A 117 -16.29 -14.94 -4.68
CA TRP A 117 -15.44 -15.05 -3.49
C TRP A 117 -14.53 -13.83 -3.31
N LEU A 118 -13.86 -13.37 -4.39
CA LEU A 118 -12.99 -12.20 -4.36
C LEU A 118 -13.77 -10.92 -4.01
N ASN A 119 -14.96 -10.73 -4.57
CA ASN A 119 -15.80 -9.56 -4.24
C ASN A 119 -16.26 -9.58 -2.79
N LEU A 120 -16.67 -10.74 -2.27
CA LEU A 120 -17.07 -10.89 -0.87
C LEU A 120 -15.89 -10.55 0.06
N GLN A 121 -14.70 -11.09 -0.23
CA GLN A 121 -13.49 -10.78 0.53
C GLN A 121 -13.13 -9.28 0.45
N PHE A 122 -13.27 -8.65 -0.73
CA PHE A 122 -13.06 -7.21 -0.89
C PHE A 122 -13.89 -6.40 0.10
N ILE A 123 -15.20 -6.64 0.09
CA ILE A 123 -16.17 -5.87 0.85
C ILE A 123 -15.96 -6.11 2.35
N ALA A 124 -15.75 -7.36 2.75
CA ALA A 124 -15.52 -7.71 4.16
C ALA A 124 -14.28 -7.02 4.73
N ILE A 125 -13.17 -7.03 3.99
CA ILE A 125 -11.91 -6.41 4.43
C ILE A 125 -12.07 -4.89 4.51
N HIS A 126 -12.62 -4.25 3.48
CA HIS A 126 -12.81 -2.80 3.50
C HIS A 126 -13.74 -2.37 4.62
N ALA A 127 -14.83 -3.08 4.85
CA ALA A 127 -15.72 -2.81 5.97
C ALA A 127 -14.98 -2.90 7.32
N ALA A 128 -14.15 -3.93 7.53
CA ALA A 128 -13.35 -4.07 8.74
C ALA A 128 -12.30 -2.95 8.89
N VAL A 129 -11.61 -2.59 7.80
CA VAL A 129 -10.61 -1.52 7.80
C VAL A 129 -11.25 -0.16 8.09
N TYR A 130 -12.34 0.19 7.43
CA TYR A 130 -13.01 1.47 7.64
C TYR A 130 -13.59 1.61 9.06
N THR A 131 -14.15 0.53 9.61
CA THR A 131 -14.68 0.54 10.98
C THR A 131 -13.57 0.71 12.01
N LEU A 132 -12.49 -0.07 11.92
CA LEU A 132 -11.33 0.05 12.82
C LEU A 132 -10.64 1.42 12.70
N LEU A 133 -10.51 1.94 11.47
CA LEU A 133 -9.93 3.25 11.22
C LEU A 133 -10.79 4.37 11.83
N THR A 134 -12.10 4.30 11.68
CA THR A 134 -13.02 5.27 12.29
C THR A 134 -12.93 5.23 13.81
N MET A 135 -12.91 4.02 14.40
CA MET A 135 -12.72 3.83 15.84
C MET A 135 -11.35 4.31 16.34
N PHE A 136 -10.33 4.27 15.50
CA PHE A 136 -9.01 4.84 15.81
C PHE A 136 -9.06 6.36 15.80
N LEU A 137 -9.62 6.96 14.74
CA LEU A 137 -9.75 8.42 14.61
C LEU A 137 -10.58 9.04 15.74
N LEU A 138 -11.67 8.40 16.15
CA LEU A 138 -12.48 8.86 17.29
C LEU A 138 -11.76 8.77 18.64
N SER A 139 -10.75 7.91 18.76
CA SER A 139 -9.94 7.76 20.00
C SER A 139 -8.67 8.61 20.02
N PHE A 140 -8.44 9.37 18.95
CA PHE A 140 -7.20 10.12 18.75
C PHE A 140 -7.27 11.49 19.42
N GLU A 141 -6.46 11.71 20.45
CA GLU A 141 -6.35 13.00 21.15
C GLU A 141 -5.00 13.65 20.85
N CYS A 142 -5.06 14.85 20.27
CA CYS A 142 -3.92 15.70 19.90
C CYS A 142 -3.70 16.76 20.98
N ALA A 143 -2.48 16.88 21.54
CA ALA A 143 -2.10 18.06 22.30
C ALA A 143 -1.16 18.96 21.49
N PRO A 144 -1.22 20.29 21.69
CA PRO A 144 -0.27 21.20 21.08
C PRO A 144 1.16 20.85 21.52
N SER A 145 2.05 20.75 20.56
CA SER A 145 3.47 20.48 20.81
C SER A 145 4.12 21.66 21.53
N PRO A 146 5.09 21.43 22.43
CA PRO A 146 5.92 22.49 23.00
C PRO A 146 6.83 23.18 21.97
N ILE A 147 6.96 22.63 20.75
CA ILE A 147 7.75 23.22 19.65
C ILE A 147 6.87 23.29 18.38
N PRO A 148 6.04 24.34 18.24
CA PRO A 148 5.05 24.44 17.17
C PRO A 148 5.67 24.61 15.76
N ASP A 149 6.90 25.11 15.66
CA ASP A 149 7.59 25.31 14.38
C ASP A 149 8.01 24.00 13.69
N ILE A 150 8.14 22.91 14.45
CA ILE A 150 8.63 21.62 13.94
C ILE A 150 7.56 20.53 14.05
N ILE A 151 6.76 20.54 15.11
CA ILE A 151 5.72 19.55 15.36
C ILE A 151 4.44 20.30 15.73
N VAL A 152 3.40 20.23 14.91
CA VAL A 152 2.16 20.98 15.16
C VAL A 152 1.27 20.30 16.22
N CYS A 153 1.20 18.96 16.21
CA CYS A 153 0.51 18.16 17.21
C CYS A 153 1.35 16.97 17.63
N VAL A 154 1.38 16.67 18.94
CA VAL A 154 1.87 15.40 19.48
C VAL A 154 0.65 14.54 19.87
N PRO A 155 0.56 13.28 19.40
CA PRO A 155 -0.49 12.37 19.84
C PRO A 155 -0.27 12.03 21.33
N VAL A 156 -1.22 12.43 22.18
CA VAL A 156 -1.17 12.14 23.64
C VAL A 156 -1.86 10.81 23.94
N ARG A 157 -2.92 10.51 23.19
CA ARG A 157 -3.67 9.27 23.32
C ARG A 157 -4.02 8.73 21.95
N SER A 158 -3.56 7.52 21.66
CA SER A 158 -3.91 6.78 20.44
C SER A 158 -3.89 5.29 20.71
N ASP A 159 -4.96 4.59 20.34
CA ASP A 159 -5.00 3.12 20.43
C ASP A 159 -4.28 2.50 19.23
N THR A 160 -2.96 2.41 19.31
CA THR A 160 -2.11 1.86 18.24
C THR A 160 -2.42 0.39 17.93
N ARG A 161 -3.14 -0.33 18.81
CA ARG A 161 -3.57 -1.71 18.55
C ARG A 161 -4.57 -1.78 17.41
N LYS A 162 -5.51 -0.82 17.32
CA LYS A 162 -6.47 -0.75 16.21
C LYS A 162 -5.77 -0.56 14.88
N LEU A 163 -4.79 0.34 14.84
CA LEU A 163 -3.95 0.57 13.66
C LEU A 163 -3.16 -0.70 13.28
N ALA A 164 -2.56 -1.39 14.26
CA ALA A 164 -1.85 -2.64 14.03
C ALA A 164 -2.76 -3.75 13.48
N MET A 165 -4.00 -3.84 13.99
CA MET A 165 -5.00 -4.79 13.47
C MET A 165 -5.37 -4.48 12.01
N VAL A 166 -5.51 -3.21 11.64
CA VAL A 166 -5.74 -2.80 10.24
C VAL A 166 -4.62 -3.31 9.34
N PHE A 167 -3.36 -3.06 9.70
CA PHE A 167 -2.21 -3.54 8.93
C PHE A 167 -2.16 -5.08 8.85
N ALA A 168 -2.45 -5.79 9.95
CA ALA A 168 -2.47 -7.25 9.96
C ALA A 168 -3.56 -7.86 9.06
N ILE A 169 -4.77 -7.28 9.05
CA ILE A 169 -5.87 -7.72 8.20
C ILE A 169 -5.52 -7.54 6.72
N ILE A 170 -4.94 -6.40 6.36
CA ILE A 170 -4.54 -6.11 4.99
C ILE A 170 -3.43 -7.06 4.53
N LEU A 171 -2.35 -7.18 5.33
CA LEU A 171 -1.20 -8.02 5.01
C LEU A 171 -1.58 -9.50 4.89
N SER A 172 -2.45 -10.00 5.79
CA SER A 172 -2.92 -11.38 5.73
C SER A 172 -3.75 -11.64 4.48
N SER A 173 -4.63 -10.70 4.09
CA SER A 173 -5.37 -10.79 2.84
C SER A 173 -4.46 -10.83 1.62
N GLU A 174 -3.53 -9.88 1.49
CA GLU A 174 -2.58 -9.82 0.38
C GLU A 174 -1.76 -11.11 0.27
N SER A 175 -1.31 -11.64 1.41
CA SER A 175 -0.58 -12.90 1.47
C SER A 175 -1.42 -14.07 0.94
N ILE A 176 -2.70 -14.17 1.33
CA ILE A 176 -3.61 -15.21 0.82
C ILE A 176 -3.77 -15.10 -0.70
N ILE A 177 -3.97 -13.89 -1.21
CA ILE A 177 -4.18 -13.65 -2.65
C ILE A 177 -2.91 -13.96 -3.44
N MET A 178 -1.75 -13.60 -2.90
CA MET A 178 -0.45 -13.93 -3.47
C MET A 178 -0.24 -15.44 -3.53
N LEU A 179 -0.57 -16.17 -2.47
CA LEU A 179 -0.49 -17.64 -2.44
C LEU A 179 -1.43 -18.29 -3.47
N ILE A 180 -2.67 -17.79 -3.60
CA ILE A 180 -3.62 -18.27 -4.63
C ILE A 180 -3.08 -17.98 -6.03
N SER A 181 -2.51 -16.79 -6.25
CA SER A 181 -1.89 -16.41 -7.52
C SER A 181 -0.73 -17.32 -7.87
N LEU A 182 0.11 -17.64 -6.88
CA LEU A 182 1.24 -18.56 -7.03
C LEU A 182 0.74 -19.97 -7.34
N ALA A 183 -0.22 -20.50 -6.59
CA ALA A 183 -0.80 -21.82 -6.83
C ALA A 183 -1.47 -21.91 -8.22
N GLY A 184 -2.18 -20.87 -8.64
CA GLY A 184 -2.74 -20.75 -9.98
C GLY A 184 -1.65 -20.77 -11.05
N PHE A 185 -0.57 -20.01 -10.84
CA PHE A 185 0.58 -20.01 -11.73
C PHE A 185 1.21 -21.40 -11.87
N TRP A 186 1.49 -22.09 -10.76
CA TRP A 186 2.06 -23.44 -10.76
C TRP A 186 1.17 -24.46 -11.45
N LYS A 187 -0.15 -24.41 -11.21
CA LYS A 187 -1.12 -25.33 -11.83
C LYS A 187 -1.18 -25.20 -13.35
N TYR A 188 -1.11 -23.97 -13.86
CA TYR A 188 -1.22 -23.68 -15.29
C TYR A 188 0.12 -23.47 -15.99
N ARG A 189 1.26 -23.63 -15.30
CA ARG A 189 2.63 -23.48 -15.86
C ARG A 189 2.91 -24.38 -17.07
N LYS A 190 2.24 -25.54 -17.14
CA LYS A 190 2.34 -26.49 -18.27
C LYS A 190 1.42 -26.12 -19.45
N SER A 191 0.50 -25.16 -19.28
CA SER A 191 -0.39 -24.70 -20.34
C SER A 191 0.37 -23.77 -21.30
N SER A 192 0.25 -24.01 -22.61
CA SER A 192 0.97 -23.32 -23.69
C SER A 192 0.33 -22.01 -24.13
N THR A 193 -0.55 -21.41 -23.33
CA THR A 193 -1.24 -20.17 -23.71
C THR A 193 -0.30 -18.96 -23.75
N GLN A 194 -0.51 -18.06 -24.71
CA GLN A 194 0.34 -16.89 -24.96
C GLN A 194 0.47 -15.98 -23.72
N LEU A 195 -0.60 -15.88 -22.91
CA LEU A 195 -0.61 -15.17 -21.64
C LEU A 195 0.37 -15.77 -20.61
N PHE A 196 0.41 -17.11 -20.50
CA PHE A 196 1.32 -17.81 -19.61
C PHE A 196 2.77 -17.70 -20.07
N LYS A 197 3.02 -17.62 -21.38
CA LYS A 197 4.37 -17.41 -21.92
C LYS A 197 4.91 -16.02 -21.54
N THR A 198 4.08 -14.97 -21.62
CA THR A 198 4.45 -13.62 -21.17
C THR A 198 4.65 -13.57 -19.65
N LEU A 199 3.71 -14.10 -18.86
CA LEU A 199 3.80 -14.11 -17.40
C LEU A 199 5.00 -14.94 -16.90
N ARG A 200 5.36 -16.01 -17.60
CA ARG A 200 6.54 -16.84 -17.33
C ARG A 200 7.84 -16.10 -17.63
N ASN A 201 7.93 -15.38 -18.75
CA ASN A 201 9.14 -14.62 -19.07
C ASN A 201 9.34 -13.45 -18.10
N ASP A 202 8.28 -12.70 -17.79
CA ASP A 202 8.39 -11.53 -16.92
C ASP A 202 8.55 -11.92 -15.45
N GLY A 203 7.86 -12.97 -14.99
CA GLY A 203 7.90 -13.42 -13.60
C GLY A 203 9.14 -14.23 -13.24
N ILE A 204 9.64 -15.11 -14.13
CA ILE A 204 10.83 -15.94 -13.84
C ILE A 204 12.10 -15.09 -13.88
N ILE A 205 12.22 -14.11 -14.77
CA ILE A 205 13.41 -13.23 -14.81
C ILE A 205 13.52 -12.44 -13.51
N TYR A 206 12.42 -11.92 -12.98
CA TYR A 206 12.41 -11.21 -11.70
C TYR A 206 12.79 -12.14 -10.52
N TYR A 207 12.24 -13.36 -10.49
CA TYR A 207 12.54 -14.34 -9.44
C TYR A 207 13.98 -14.88 -9.51
N VAL A 208 14.53 -15.06 -10.71
CA VAL A 208 15.91 -15.53 -10.95
C VAL A 208 16.95 -14.45 -10.65
N LEU A 209 16.65 -13.18 -10.95
CA LEU A 209 17.53 -12.07 -10.56
C LEU A 209 17.54 -11.90 -9.04
N LEU A 210 16.39 -12.01 -8.38
CA LEU A 210 16.30 -11.92 -6.92
C LEU A 210 16.99 -13.09 -6.20
N THR A 211 17.04 -14.28 -6.80
CA THR A 211 17.72 -15.46 -6.24
C THR A 211 19.21 -15.53 -6.59
N ARG A 212 19.72 -14.66 -7.47
CA ARG A 212 21.15 -14.57 -7.81
C ARG A 212 21.94 -13.61 -6.91
N GLU A 213 21.27 -12.92 -5.99
CA GLU A 213 21.86 -12.01 -5.01
C GLU A 213 21.90 -12.63 -3.59
N CYS A 214 21.86 -13.96 -3.47
CA CYS A 214 22.17 -14.72 -2.24
C CYS A 214 23.29 -15.73 -2.52
#